data_AF-A0A352DAI7-F1
#
_entry.id   AF-A0A352DAI7-F1
#
_cell.length_a   1.000
_cell.length_b   1.000
_cell.length_c   1.000
_cell.angle_alpha   90.00
_cell.angle_beta   90.00
_cell.angle_gamma   90.00
#
_symmetry.space_group_name_H-M   'P 1'
#
loop_
_entity.id
_entity.type
_entity.pdbx_description
1 polymer ?
#
loop_
_entity_poly.entity_id
_entity_poly.type
_entity_poly.pdbx_seq_one_letter_code
_entity_poly.pdbx_strand_id
1 'polypeptide(L)'
;TTGNDNIFLGFKAGYNVTAGTGNIIIGYEKTTPAAGTNNYLNIGGLIAGDMALSSVTVKGNLSAARYQINGSTVLAILPGIGSLGVGINAGRISTGGYNVFVGSGTGYTNSTGGNNSFVGYKAGYANTTGWDNAFLGVSAGERNTTGSYNAFVGSYAGVNNTTGINNSFVGVQAGAANTEGDDNAFFGGYAGNYNTTGYGNSFFGYSAGERNTTGVGNSAVGYYAGRYNQTGWANAILGREAGHGVQNNSFSSSTLMGYQAGYGLTTGGDNIFLGFKAGYSVTTGTGNIIIGYNKTTPAATTNNHLNIGNIIYGNLSTGNVGIGTNNPSSAVEVQGSASDRFRIMIQNQNSSGRAVQEVFNDWTNSLAVEMYGSAAAGALFGLSKNNLAAITGSGADAFAIGTDVASPVILGTANAERLRISATGNVGIGTASPGNILTIQQTSVTDPIADAWTIYSSRRWKTNIQPLTGALDKVKALEGVYFDWKAGGRHDLGMIAEDVGKVIPELVAYEENGVDARSVDYARLTAVLVEAVKEQQKHIENQQKEIESLKSKVMKLEKGDQ
;
A
#
# COMPACT_ATOMS: atom_id res chain seq x y z
N THR A 1 -17.97 25.20 -98.84
CA THR A 1 -17.36 24.74 -97.58
C THR A 1 -16.90 23.30 -97.81
N THR A 2 -15.77 22.88 -97.23
CA THR A 2 -15.19 21.52 -97.45
C THR A 2 -15.68 20.48 -96.44
N GLY A 3 -16.57 20.88 -95.53
CA GLY A 3 -17.17 20.02 -94.53
C GLY A 3 -18.36 19.21 -95.05
N ASN A 4 -18.57 18.01 -94.50
CA ASN A 4 -19.64 17.07 -94.84
C ASN A 4 -20.49 16.72 -93.61
N ASP A 5 -21.69 16.16 -93.80
CA ASP A 5 -22.53 15.63 -92.71
C ASP A 5 -22.90 16.63 -91.61
N ASN A 6 -23.01 17.91 -91.95
CA ASN A 6 -23.42 18.96 -91.02
C ASN A 6 -24.92 19.28 -91.16
N ILE A 7 -25.61 19.54 -90.04
CA ILE A 7 -27.02 19.96 -89.98
C ILE A 7 -27.08 21.37 -89.41
N PHE A 8 -27.60 22.33 -90.18
CA PHE A 8 -27.79 23.71 -89.73
C PHE A 8 -29.26 24.09 -89.80
N LEU A 9 -29.85 24.56 -88.70
CA LEU A 9 -31.27 24.88 -88.61
C LEU A 9 -31.50 26.19 -87.86
N GLY A 10 -31.66 27.31 -88.58
CA GLY A 10 -31.92 28.63 -88.00
C GLY A 10 -31.21 29.76 -88.76
N PHE A 11 -31.56 31.02 -88.47
CA PHE A 11 -30.96 32.17 -89.15
C PHE A 11 -29.46 32.28 -88.82
N LYS A 12 -28.61 32.22 -89.85
CA LYS A 12 -27.14 32.19 -89.75
C LYS A 12 -26.58 31.09 -88.82
N ALA A 13 -27.31 30.00 -88.61
CA ALA A 13 -26.79 28.83 -87.91
C ALA A 13 -25.60 28.22 -88.69
N GLY A 14 -24.49 27.96 -88.02
CA GLY A 14 -23.28 27.38 -88.62
C GLY A 14 -22.57 28.27 -89.64
N TYR A 15 -22.87 29.58 -89.70
CA TYR A 15 -22.38 30.47 -90.75
C TYR A 15 -20.84 30.56 -90.83
N ASN A 16 -20.14 30.34 -89.71
CA ASN A 16 -18.67 30.33 -89.66
C ASN A 16 -18.03 28.98 -90.01
N VAL A 17 -18.81 27.94 -90.29
CA VAL A 17 -18.30 26.59 -90.62
C VAL A 17 -17.86 26.56 -92.07
N THR A 18 -16.56 26.71 -92.34
CA THR A 18 -16.01 26.62 -93.71
C THR A 18 -15.38 25.27 -94.03
N ALA A 19 -15.10 24.44 -93.02
CA ALA A 19 -14.55 23.08 -93.04
C ALA A 19 -15.10 22.25 -91.85
N GLY A 20 -14.93 20.92 -91.85
CA GLY A 20 -15.29 20.04 -90.73
C GLY A 20 -16.64 19.31 -90.84
N THR A 21 -16.81 18.23 -90.08
CA THR A 21 -17.76 17.15 -90.35
C THR A 21 -18.64 16.83 -89.13
N GLY A 22 -19.91 16.51 -89.34
CA GLY A 22 -20.77 15.95 -88.28
C GLY A 22 -21.34 16.96 -87.27
N ASN A 23 -21.33 18.26 -87.56
CA ASN A 23 -21.84 19.29 -86.65
C ASN A 23 -23.37 19.46 -86.76
N ILE A 24 -24.06 19.72 -85.66
CA ILE A 24 -25.48 20.06 -85.63
C ILE A 24 -25.64 21.42 -84.95
N ILE A 25 -25.98 22.47 -85.71
CA ILE A 25 -26.12 23.83 -85.19
C ILE A 25 -27.56 24.29 -85.40
N ILE A 26 -28.30 24.54 -84.34
CA ILE A 26 -29.72 24.91 -84.39
C ILE A 26 -29.89 26.24 -83.65
N GLY A 27 -30.61 27.22 -84.20
CA GLY A 27 -30.91 28.50 -83.54
C GLY A 27 -30.37 29.75 -84.26
N TYR A 28 -30.62 30.93 -83.66
CA TYR A 28 -30.26 32.24 -84.24
C TYR A 28 -28.78 32.57 -84.00
N GLU A 29 -28.04 32.81 -85.09
CA GLU A 29 -26.62 33.21 -85.12
C GLU A 29 -25.69 32.30 -84.30
N LYS A 30 -26.02 31.00 -84.21
CA LYS A 30 -25.15 30.03 -83.54
C LYS A 30 -24.07 29.52 -84.47
N THR A 31 -22.90 29.27 -83.91
CA THR A 31 -21.68 28.95 -84.65
C THR A 31 -20.95 27.79 -84.00
N THR A 32 -20.03 27.17 -84.73
CA THR A 32 -19.01 26.32 -84.10
C THR A 32 -17.92 27.21 -83.47
N PRO A 33 -17.10 26.70 -82.53
CA PRO A 33 -16.00 27.48 -81.96
C PRO A 33 -14.95 27.89 -82.99
N ALA A 34 -14.78 27.11 -84.06
CA ALA A 34 -13.86 27.40 -85.15
C ALA A 34 -14.39 26.85 -86.49
N ALA A 35 -13.84 27.36 -87.59
CA ALA A 35 -14.31 27.03 -88.92
C ALA A 35 -14.05 25.60 -89.37
N GLY A 36 -13.24 24.81 -88.65
CA GLY A 36 -12.92 23.39 -88.92
C GLY A 36 -13.35 22.41 -87.82
N THR A 37 -14.31 22.80 -86.98
CA THR A 37 -14.82 21.95 -85.90
C THR A 37 -15.53 20.72 -86.45
N ASN A 38 -15.38 19.56 -85.80
CA ASN A 38 -16.09 18.31 -86.12
C ASN A 38 -16.98 17.88 -84.94
N ASN A 39 -18.09 17.19 -85.21
CA ASN A 39 -18.97 16.54 -84.23
C ASN A 39 -19.51 17.47 -83.12
N TYR A 40 -19.80 18.74 -83.43
CA TYR A 40 -20.26 19.73 -82.46
C TYR A 40 -21.77 19.98 -82.53
N LEU A 41 -22.46 19.85 -81.40
CA LEU A 41 -23.90 20.16 -81.25
C LEU A 41 -24.09 21.50 -80.53
N ASN A 42 -24.65 22.51 -81.22
CA ASN A 42 -24.98 23.82 -80.65
C ASN A 42 -26.44 24.15 -80.92
N ILE A 43 -27.30 23.94 -79.93
CA ILE A 43 -28.71 24.32 -79.99
C ILE A 43 -28.88 25.63 -79.19
N GLY A 44 -29.04 26.72 -79.93
CA GLY A 44 -29.12 28.10 -79.48
C GLY A 44 -30.41 28.45 -78.75
N GLY A 45 -30.53 27.98 -77.52
CA GLY A 45 -31.59 28.34 -76.60
C GLY A 45 -31.71 27.29 -75.50
N LEU A 46 -32.36 27.66 -74.39
CA LEU A 46 -32.96 26.67 -73.50
C LEU A 46 -33.85 25.77 -74.36
N ILE A 47 -33.72 24.44 -74.27
CA ILE A 47 -34.70 23.53 -74.87
C ILE A 47 -36.04 23.82 -74.15
N ALA A 48 -36.85 24.70 -74.72
CA ALA A 48 -38.11 25.15 -74.14
C ALA A 48 -39.22 24.20 -74.60
N GLY A 49 -39.57 23.26 -73.71
CA GLY A 49 -40.59 22.24 -73.89
C GLY A 49 -40.26 21.05 -73.00
N ASP A 50 -41.23 20.54 -72.25
CA ASP A 50 -41.08 19.31 -71.48
C ASP A 50 -40.88 18.13 -72.45
N MET A 51 -39.63 17.90 -72.85
CA MET A 51 -39.26 16.78 -73.71
C MET A 51 -39.19 15.45 -72.94
N ALA A 52 -39.67 15.40 -71.69
CA ALA A 52 -39.63 14.21 -70.84
C ALA A 52 -38.28 13.46 -70.98
N LEU A 53 -37.18 14.22 -70.98
CA LEU A 53 -35.85 13.66 -71.15
C LEU A 53 -35.49 12.96 -69.84
N SER A 54 -35.96 11.73 -69.70
CA SER A 54 -35.81 10.91 -68.51
C SER A 54 -34.37 10.42 -68.32
N SER A 55 -33.58 10.42 -69.38
CA SER A 55 -32.15 10.09 -69.33
C SER A 55 -31.35 10.73 -70.47
N VAL A 56 -30.12 11.16 -70.16
CA VAL A 56 -29.09 11.51 -71.14
C VAL A 56 -28.09 10.35 -71.15
N THR A 57 -28.17 9.45 -72.13
CA THR A 57 -27.24 8.33 -72.26
C THR A 57 -26.11 8.70 -73.24
N VAL A 58 -24.90 8.87 -72.73
CA VAL A 58 -23.69 9.08 -73.55
C VAL A 58 -23.01 7.73 -73.77
N LYS A 59 -22.85 7.31 -75.04
CA LYS A 59 -22.00 6.15 -75.39
C LYS A 59 -20.58 6.65 -75.69
N GLY A 60 -19.74 6.78 -74.66
CA GLY A 60 -18.35 7.25 -74.76
C GLY A 60 -17.86 7.94 -73.48
N ASN A 61 -16.62 8.47 -73.49
CA ASN A 61 -16.08 9.25 -72.38
C ASN A 61 -16.67 10.67 -72.38
N LEU A 62 -17.15 11.15 -71.22
CA LEU A 62 -17.59 12.54 -71.03
C LEU A 62 -16.40 13.40 -70.56
N SER A 63 -15.90 14.29 -71.42
CA SER A 63 -14.74 15.17 -71.13
C SER A 63 -15.11 16.58 -70.68
N ALA A 64 -16.35 16.80 -70.23
CA ALA A 64 -16.80 18.10 -69.73
C ALA A 64 -16.17 18.38 -68.36
N ALA A 65 -15.61 19.59 -68.17
CA ALA A 65 -15.02 19.98 -66.88
C ALA A 65 -16.06 19.99 -65.73
N ARG A 66 -17.34 20.24 -66.05
CA ARG A 66 -18.46 20.24 -65.10
C ARG A 66 -19.74 19.73 -65.77
N TYR A 67 -20.44 18.81 -65.12
CA TYR A 67 -21.83 18.47 -65.37
C TYR A 67 -22.71 19.25 -64.39
N GLN A 68 -23.66 20.05 -64.89
CA GLN A 68 -24.49 20.93 -64.08
C GLN A 68 -25.99 20.68 -64.32
N ILE A 69 -26.80 20.73 -63.27
CA ILE A 69 -28.28 20.73 -63.33
C ILE A 69 -28.77 22.05 -62.71
N ASN A 70 -29.55 22.85 -63.44
CA ASN A 70 -30.04 24.17 -63.00
C ASN A 70 -28.93 25.10 -62.45
N GLY A 71 -27.76 25.11 -63.11
CA GLY A 71 -26.58 25.88 -62.67
C GLY A 71 -25.78 25.28 -61.52
N SER A 72 -26.24 24.17 -60.93
CA SER A 72 -25.54 23.46 -59.84
C SER A 72 -24.63 22.37 -60.39
N THR A 73 -23.35 22.40 -60.06
CA THR A 73 -22.42 21.32 -60.41
C THR A 73 -22.79 20.01 -59.70
N VAL A 74 -23.09 18.98 -60.50
CA VAL A 74 -23.41 17.62 -60.06
C VAL A 74 -22.18 16.71 -60.15
N LEU A 75 -21.29 16.92 -61.11
CA LEU A 75 -20.02 16.21 -61.22
C LEU A 75 -18.97 17.13 -61.85
N ALA A 76 -17.80 17.30 -61.24
CA ALA A 76 -16.70 18.07 -61.80
C ALA A 76 -15.37 17.35 -61.61
N ILE A 77 -14.52 17.47 -62.64
CA ILE A 77 -13.09 17.19 -62.54
C ILE A 77 -12.43 18.49 -62.11
N LEU A 78 -11.80 18.48 -60.93
CA LEU A 78 -11.14 19.67 -60.38
C LEU A 78 -9.71 19.79 -60.95
N PRO A 79 -9.14 21.02 -61.02
CA PRO A 79 -7.72 21.19 -61.30
C PRO A 79 -6.86 20.42 -60.28
N GLY A 80 -5.86 19.68 -60.76
CA GLY A 80 -5.08 18.73 -59.96
C GLY A 80 -5.27 17.29 -60.46
N ILE A 81 -4.37 16.39 -60.07
CA ILE A 81 -4.43 14.97 -60.49
C ILE A 81 -5.42 14.23 -59.58
N GLY A 82 -6.42 13.55 -60.14
CA GLY A 82 -7.25 12.56 -59.43
C GLY A 82 -8.32 13.10 -58.47
N SER A 83 -8.75 14.36 -58.60
CA SER A 83 -9.76 14.98 -57.70
C SER A 83 -11.20 14.89 -58.25
N LEU A 84 -12.19 14.73 -57.36
CA LEU A 84 -13.63 14.61 -57.63
C LEU A 84 -14.42 15.67 -56.84
N GLY A 85 -15.27 16.44 -57.51
CA GLY A 85 -16.19 17.40 -56.87
C GLY A 85 -17.66 17.19 -57.25
N VAL A 86 -18.56 17.17 -56.25
CA VAL A 86 -20.02 17.01 -56.39
C VAL A 86 -20.71 18.02 -55.48
N GLY A 87 -21.55 18.90 -56.05
CA GLY A 87 -22.29 19.93 -55.30
C GLY A 87 -21.87 21.37 -55.64
N ILE A 88 -22.73 22.31 -55.26
CA ILE A 88 -22.52 23.74 -55.54
C ILE A 88 -21.24 24.22 -54.84
N ASN A 89 -20.33 24.83 -55.59
CA ASN A 89 -19.04 25.35 -55.11
C ASN A 89 -18.13 24.32 -54.42
N ALA A 90 -18.34 23.02 -54.63
CA ALA A 90 -17.42 21.98 -54.15
C ALA A 90 -16.02 22.20 -54.77
N GLY A 91 -14.99 22.35 -53.94
CA GLY A 91 -13.60 22.56 -54.39
C GLY A 91 -13.37 23.79 -55.26
N ARG A 92 -14.12 24.89 -55.05
CA ARG A 92 -14.22 26.04 -55.99
C ARG A 92 -12.87 26.55 -56.52
N ILE A 93 -11.86 26.64 -55.66
CA ILE A 93 -10.52 27.14 -55.99
C ILE A 93 -9.42 26.09 -55.86
N SER A 94 -9.78 24.80 -55.79
CA SER A 94 -8.86 23.70 -55.54
C SER A 94 -7.88 23.49 -56.70
N THR A 95 -6.60 23.46 -56.36
CA THR A 95 -5.49 23.08 -57.25
C THR A 95 -4.69 21.88 -56.72
N GLY A 96 -4.96 21.43 -55.49
CA GLY A 96 -4.39 20.21 -54.91
C GLY A 96 -4.99 18.93 -55.49
N GLY A 97 -4.16 17.88 -55.58
CA GLY A 97 -4.55 16.57 -56.11
C GLY A 97 -5.25 15.64 -55.12
N TYR A 98 -5.88 14.60 -55.66
CA TYR A 98 -6.48 13.46 -54.93
C TYR A 98 -7.54 13.83 -53.88
N ASN A 99 -8.31 14.88 -54.13
CA ASN A 99 -9.37 15.32 -53.23
C ASN A 99 -10.75 14.75 -53.64
N VAL A 100 -11.60 14.43 -52.66
CA VAL A 100 -13.01 14.05 -52.85
C VAL A 100 -13.89 15.03 -52.10
N PHE A 101 -14.70 15.81 -52.82
CA PHE A 101 -15.60 16.82 -52.24
C PHE A 101 -17.06 16.54 -52.64
N VAL A 102 -17.91 16.23 -51.67
CA VAL A 102 -19.33 15.86 -51.91
C VAL A 102 -20.25 16.64 -50.98
N GLY A 103 -20.94 17.64 -51.52
CA GLY A 103 -21.86 18.50 -50.78
C GLY A 103 -21.63 19.98 -51.12
N SER A 104 -22.66 20.80 -50.93
CA SER A 104 -22.57 22.24 -51.19
C SER A 104 -21.54 22.90 -50.26
N GLY A 105 -20.61 23.66 -50.83
CA GLY A 105 -19.55 24.38 -50.12
C GLY A 105 -18.42 23.51 -49.55
N THR A 106 -18.34 22.23 -49.91
CA THR A 106 -17.23 21.37 -49.46
C THR A 106 -15.89 21.86 -50.02
N GLY A 107 -14.86 21.97 -49.18
CA GLY A 107 -13.52 22.39 -49.62
C GLY A 107 -13.48 23.74 -50.38
N TYR A 108 -14.40 24.67 -50.07
CA TYR A 108 -14.66 25.87 -50.86
C TYR A 108 -13.42 26.75 -51.07
N THR A 109 -12.60 26.91 -50.04
CA THR A 109 -11.36 27.69 -50.09
C THR A 109 -10.10 26.84 -50.28
N ASN A 110 -10.23 25.53 -50.53
CA ASN A 110 -9.07 24.65 -50.66
C ASN A 110 -8.22 25.14 -51.81
N SER A 111 -7.00 25.58 -51.54
CA SER A 111 -6.10 26.15 -52.55
C SER A 111 -5.14 25.08 -53.04
N THR A 112 -4.25 24.60 -52.16
CA THR A 112 -3.20 23.62 -52.49
C THR A 112 -3.29 22.32 -51.67
N GLY A 113 -4.20 22.25 -50.69
CA GLY A 113 -4.40 21.04 -49.89
C GLY A 113 -4.77 19.82 -50.74
N GLY A 114 -4.10 18.70 -50.51
CA GLY A 114 -4.28 17.45 -51.26
C GLY A 114 -4.76 16.30 -50.37
N ASN A 115 -5.20 15.21 -51.00
CA ASN A 115 -5.64 13.96 -50.34
C ASN A 115 -6.79 14.13 -49.32
N ASN A 116 -7.63 15.14 -49.49
CA ASN A 116 -8.74 15.38 -48.56
C ASN A 116 -10.03 14.70 -49.02
N SER A 117 -10.80 14.14 -48.11
CA SER A 117 -12.13 13.57 -48.37
C SER A 117 -13.20 14.29 -47.55
N PHE A 118 -13.92 15.23 -48.15
CA PHE A 118 -14.97 16.02 -47.50
C PHE A 118 -16.36 15.68 -48.03
N VAL A 119 -17.26 15.29 -47.13
CA VAL A 119 -18.62 14.88 -47.46
C VAL A 119 -19.61 15.51 -46.48
N GLY A 120 -20.56 16.30 -46.99
CA GLY A 120 -21.57 17.02 -46.21
C GLY A 120 -21.59 18.52 -46.50
N TYR A 121 -22.70 19.19 -46.18
CA TYR A 121 -22.80 20.64 -46.36
C TYR A 121 -21.67 21.36 -45.60
N LYS A 122 -20.84 22.13 -46.31
CA LYS A 122 -19.70 22.89 -45.77
C LYS A 122 -18.63 22.07 -45.02
N ALA A 123 -18.52 20.76 -45.25
CA ALA A 123 -17.40 20.00 -44.70
C ALA A 123 -16.06 20.55 -45.25
N GLY A 124 -15.12 20.89 -44.37
CA GLY A 124 -13.83 21.49 -44.73
C GLY A 124 -13.91 22.80 -45.50
N TYR A 125 -14.97 23.60 -45.32
CA TYR A 125 -15.24 24.82 -46.10
C TYR A 125 -14.04 25.78 -46.18
N ALA A 126 -13.39 26.04 -45.04
CA ALA A 126 -12.30 26.99 -44.90
C ALA A 126 -10.90 26.39 -45.13
N ASN A 127 -10.78 25.11 -45.54
CA ASN A 127 -9.48 24.49 -45.76
C ASN A 127 -8.72 25.29 -46.81
N THR A 128 -7.46 25.64 -46.58
CA THR A 128 -6.63 26.38 -47.53
C THR A 128 -5.48 25.52 -48.02
N THR A 129 -4.65 25.01 -47.11
CA THR A 129 -3.45 24.20 -47.41
C THR A 129 -3.39 22.87 -46.66
N GLY A 130 -4.38 22.59 -45.79
CA GLY A 130 -4.44 21.33 -45.03
C GLY A 130 -4.55 20.11 -45.94
N TRP A 131 -3.86 19.03 -45.57
CA TRP A 131 -3.76 17.79 -46.35
C TRP A 131 -4.12 16.57 -45.51
N ASP A 132 -4.46 15.48 -46.19
CA ASP A 132 -4.80 14.18 -45.58
C ASP A 132 -5.95 14.27 -44.54
N ASN A 133 -6.94 15.13 -44.77
CA ASN A 133 -8.10 15.25 -43.87
C ASN A 133 -9.33 14.48 -44.40
N ALA A 134 -10.07 13.83 -43.50
CA ALA A 134 -11.31 13.13 -43.81
C ALA A 134 -12.47 13.70 -42.99
N PHE A 135 -13.35 14.50 -43.61
CA PHE A 135 -14.48 15.15 -42.94
C PHE A 135 -15.81 14.63 -43.49
N LEU A 136 -16.62 14.01 -42.63
CA LEU A 136 -17.93 13.45 -42.96
C LEU A 136 -19.01 13.99 -42.02
N GLY A 137 -19.85 14.89 -42.50
CA GLY A 137 -20.94 15.48 -41.73
C GLY A 137 -21.20 16.93 -42.12
N VAL A 138 -22.35 17.46 -41.69
CA VAL A 138 -22.66 18.89 -41.86
C VAL A 138 -21.66 19.71 -41.05
N SER A 139 -20.96 20.63 -41.71
CA SER A 139 -19.97 21.54 -41.11
C SER A 139 -18.84 20.83 -40.35
N ALA A 140 -18.55 19.55 -40.65
CA ALA A 140 -17.41 18.85 -40.10
C ALA A 140 -16.11 19.56 -40.55
N GLY A 141 -15.29 20.00 -39.60
CA GLY A 141 -14.07 20.76 -39.89
C GLY A 141 -14.29 22.07 -40.66
N GLU A 142 -15.46 22.73 -40.54
CA GLU A 142 -15.81 23.91 -41.37
C GLU A 142 -14.73 24.99 -41.35
N ARG A 143 -14.10 25.26 -40.20
CA ARG A 143 -13.08 26.31 -40.03
C ARG A 143 -11.64 25.83 -40.16
N ASN A 144 -11.40 24.57 -40.53
CA ASN A 144 -10.04 24.04 -40.72
C ASN A 144 -9.35 24.87 -41.78
N THR A 145 -8.23 25.51 -41.48
CA THR A 145 -7.48 26.34 -42.44
C THR A 145 -6.27 25.57 -42.96
N THR A 146 -5.33 25.27 -42.07
CA THR A 146 -4.05 24.61 -42.40
C THR A 146 -3.86 23.27 -41.69
N GLY A 147 -4.76 22.91 -40.77
CA GLY A 147 -4.74 21.64 -40.06
C GLY A 147 -4.76 20.44 -41.00
N SER A 148 -3.98 19.41 -40.66
CA SER A 148 -3.73 18.24 -41.50
C SER A 148 -3.86 16.96 -40.69
N TYR A 149 -4.06 15.83 -41.37
CA TYR A 149 -4.23 14.51 -40.75
C TYR A 149 -5.42 14.39 -39.79
N ASN A 150 -6.48 15.16 -40.01
CA ASN A 150 -7.66 15.11 -39.16
C ASN A 150 -8.76 14.23 -39.74
N ALA A 151 -9.41 13.42 -38.90
CA ALA A 151 -10.57 12.60 -39.25
C ALA A 151 -11.79 13.02 -38.43
N PHE A 152 -12.72 13.77 -39.02
CA PHE A 152 -13.93 14.26 -38.35
C PHE A 152 -15.19 13.63 -38.93
N VAL A 153 -15.94 12.91 -38.12
CA VAL A 153 -17.16 12.20 -38.53
C VAL A 153 -18.31 12.57 -37.59
N GLY A 154 -19.27 13.35 -38.09
CA GLY A 154 -20.42 13.81 -37.33
C GLY A 154 -20.79 15.25 -37.65
N SER A 155 -22.05 15.61 -37.38
CA SER A 155 -22.50 17.00 -37.53
C SER A 155 -21.72 17.90 -36.56
N TYR A 156 -21.07 18.94 -37.09
CA TYR A 156 -20.23 19.90 -36.37
C TYR A 156 -19.03 19.28 -35.62
N ALA A 157 -18.58 18.07 -35.99
CA ALA A 157 -17.35 17.50 -35.45
C ALA A 157 -16.15 18.38 -35.86
N GLY A 158 -15.34 18.81 -34.89
CA GLY A 158 -14.17 19.68 -35.13
C GLY A 158 -14.48 21.00 -35.84
N VAL A 159 -15.72 21.52 -35.75
CA VAL A 159 -16.18 22.66 -36.57
C VAL A 159 -15.27 23.90 -36.47
N ASN A 160 -14.70 24.18 -35.29
CA ASN A 160 -13.82 25.33 -35.08
C ASN A 160 -12.32 25.01 -35.21
N ASN A 161 -11.92 23.79 -35.60
CA ASN A 161 -10.50 23.46 -35.77
C ASN A 161 -9.91 24.44 -36.77
N THR A 162 -8.85 25.17 -36.44
CA THR A 162 -8.22 26.12 -37.37
C THR A 162 -6.89 25.58 -37.89
N THR A 163 -6.01 25.17 -36.98
CA THR A 163 -4.65 24.72 -37.31
C THR A 163 -4.30 23.37 -36.70
N GLY A 164 -5.11 22.85 -35.78
CA GLY A 164 -4.85 21.58 -35.09
C GLY A 164 -4.67 20.40 -36.05
N ILE A 165 -3.77 19.49 -35.70
CA ILE A 165 -3.34 18.33 -36.51
C ILE A 165 -3.54 17.00 -35.78
N ASN A 166 -3.59 15.91 -36.54
CA ASN A 166 -3.69 14.54 -36.01
C ASN A 166 -4.89 14.28 -35.09
N ASN A 167 -6.01 14.97 -35.29
CA ASN A 167 -7.20 14.79 -34.46
C ASN A 167 -8.20 13.80 -35.09
N SER A 168 -8.77 12.90 -34.29
CA SER A 168 -9.83 11.98 -34.70
C SER A 168 -11.09 12.24 -33.87
N PHE A 169 -12.09 12.89 -34.46
CA PHE A 169 -13.35 13.24 -33.80
C PHE A 169 -14.52 12.51 -34.44
N VAL A 170 -15.23 11.67 -33.67
CA VAL A 170 -16.37 10.89 -34.14
C VAL A 170 -17.56 11.11 -33.21
N GLY A 171 -18.62 11.74 -33.71
CA GLY A 171 -19.83 12.07 -32.97
C GLY A 171 -20.31 13.48 -33.25
N VAL A 172 -21.60 13.75 -32.95
CA VAL A 172 -22.14 15.11 -33.04
C VAL A 172 -21.37 16.04 -32.09
N GLN A 173 -20.85 17.14 -32.63
CA GLN A 173 -20.08 18.14 -31.89
C GLN A 173 -18.89 17.58 -31.06
N ALA A 174 -18.32 16.44 -31.44
CA ALA A 174 -17.06 15.97 -30.88
C ALA A 174 -15.94 16.98 -31.23
N GLY A 175 -15.20 17.45 -30.23
CA GLY A 175 -14.13 18.44 -30.41
C GLY A 175 -14.58 19.78 -31.04
N ALA A 176 -15.85 20.18 -30.90
CA ALA A 176 -16.40 21.31 -31.66
C ALA A 176 -15.69 22.66 -31.43
N ALA A 177 -15.14 22.89 -30.24
CA ALA A 177 -14.40 24.10 -29.90
C ALA A 177 -12.89 24.01 -30.15
N ASN A 178 -12.36 22.87 -30.64
CA ASN A 178 -10.92 22.69 -30.86
C ASN A 178 -10.46 23.76 -31.84
N THR A 179 -9.43 24.53 -31.51
CA THR A 179 -8.86 25.53 -32.42
C THR A 179 -7.48 25.09 -32.88
N GLU A 180 -6.61 24.77 -31.92
CA GLU A 180 -5.18 24.49 -32.13
C GLU A 180 -4.72 23.19 -31.44
N GLY A 181 -5.61 22.50 -30.73
CA GLY A 181 -5.27 21.25 -30.03
C GLY A 181 -4.90 20.13 -31.00
N ASP A 182 -3.83 19.41 -30.69
CA ASP A 182 -3.27 18.34 -31.51
C ASP A 182 -3.42 16.96 -30.87
N ASP A 183 -3.30 15.91 -31.68
CA ASP A 183 -3.21 14.51 -31.24
C ASP A 183 -4.38 14.07 -30.31
N ASN A 184 -5.59 14.59 -30.55
CA ASN A 184 -6.77 14.24 -29.75
C ASN A 184 -7.65 13.18 -30.43
N ALA A 185 -8.16 12.24 -29.64
CA ALA A 185 -9.06 11.16 -30.06
C ALA A 185 -10.39 11.25 -29.30
N PHE A 186 -11.43 11.82 -29.91
CA PHE A 186 -12.75 12.02 -29.29
C PHE A 186 -13.83 11.19 -29.99
N PHE A 187 -14.43 10.24 -29.28
CA PHE A 187 -15.43 9.31 -29.81
C PHE A 187 -16.68 9.33 -28.93
N GLY A 188 -17.73 10.00 -29.39
CA GLY A 188 -19.00 10.18 -28.69
C GLY A 188 -19.60 11.56 -28.97
N GLY A 189 -20.92 11.68 -28.86
CA GLY A 189 -21.57 12.99 -28.92
C GLY A 189 -21.03 13.90 -27.81
N TYR A 190 -20.63 15.12 -28.16
CA TYR A 190 -20.05 16.12 -27.24
C TYR A 190 -18.75 15.69 -26.51
N ALA A 191 -18.08 14.61 -26.95
CA ALA A 191 -16.77 14.26 -26.40
C ALA A 191 -15.75 15.37 -26.68
N GLY A 192 -15.06 15.86 -25.64
CA GLY A 192 -14.11 16.98 -25.76
C GLY A 192 -14.69 18.26 -26.35
N ASN A 193 -16.01 18.50 -26.22
CA ASN A 193 -16.73 19.57 -26.92
C ASN A 193 -16.10 20.97 -26.78
N TYR A 194 -15.61 21.30 -25.58
CA TYR A 194 -15.01 22.59 -25.24
C TYR A 194 -13.48 22.60 -25.29
N ASN A 195 -12.82 21.55 -25.81
CA ASN A 195 -11.36 21.52 -25.95
C ASN A 195 -10.95 22.66 -26.88
N THR A 196 -10.01 23.51 -26.48
CA THR A 196 -9.55 24.65 -27.31
C THR A 196 -8.15 24.40 -27.83
N THR A 197 -7.18 24.30 -26.92
CA THR A 197 -5.75 24.06 -27.21
C THR A 197 -5.19 22.82 -26.51
N GLY A 198 -6.03 22.09 -25.75
CA GLY A 198 -5.61 20.84 -25.12
C GLY A 198 -5.17 19.80 -26.15
N TYR A 199 -4.14 19.03 -25.84
CA TYR A 199 -3.53 18.06 -26.76
C TYR A 199 -3.31 16.69 -26.10
N GLY A 200 -3.19 15.66 -26.92
CA GLY A 200 -2.93 14.29 -26.46
C GLY A 200 -4.04 13.69 -25.61
N ASN A 201 -5.29 14.13 -25.77
CA ASN A 201 -6.43 13.63 -25.00
C ASN A 201 -7.18 12.52 -25.76
N SER A 202 -7.66 11.52 -25.02
CA SER A 202 -8.40 10.36 -25.53
C SER A 202 -9.74 10.24 -24.79
N PHE A 203 -10.83 10.70 -25.39
CA PHE A 203 -12.17 10.70 -24.79
C PHE A 203 -13.14 9.81 -25.54
N PHE A 204 -13.63 8.75 -24.88
CA PHE A 204 -14.53 7.76 -25.47
C PHE A 204 -15.81 7.66 -24.63
N GLY A 205 -16.93 8.14 -25.16
CA GLY A 205 -18.23 8.15 -24.50
C GLY A 205 -18.98 9.46 -24.71
N TYR A 206 -20.30 9.44 -24.53
CA TYR A 206 -21.12 10.66 -24.59
C TYR A 206 -20.65 11.66 -23.52
N SER A 207 -20.29 12.87 -23.95
CA SER A 207 -19.77 13.95 -23.10
C SER A 207 -18.57 13.55 -22.21
N ALA A 208 -17.77 12.57 -22.65
CA ALA A 208 -16.48 12.30 -22.01
C ALA A 208 -15.55 13.50 -22.21
N GLY A 209 -14.97 14.01 -21.12
CA GLY A 209 -14.12 15.21 -21.14
C GLY A 209 -14.79 16.46 -21.72
N GLU A 210 -16.12 16.57 -21.70
CA GLU A 210 -16.89 17.63 -22.38
C GLU A 210 -16.34 19.04 -22.13
N ARG A 211 -15.99 19.35 -20.88
CA ARG A 211 -15.53 20.68 -20.45
C ARG A 211 -14.01 20.82 -20.37
N ASN A 212 -13.24 19.86 -20.88
CA ASN A 212 -11.80 20.06 -21.04
C ASN A 212 -11.57 21.27 -21.96
N THR A 213 -10.73 22.23 -21.59
CA THR A 213 -10.40 23.41 -22.40
C THR A 213 -8.94 23.40 -22.84
N THR A 214 -8.03 23.17 -21.89
CA THR A 214 -6.57 23.22 -22.08
C THR A 214 -5.86 22.03 -21.43
N GLY A 215 -6.61 21.06 -20.90
CA GLY A 215 -6.04 19.89 -20.26
C GLY A 215 -5.29 19.01 -21.25
N VAL A 216 -4.31 18.27 -20.76
CA VAL A 216 -3.34 17.54 -21.59
C VAL A 216 -3.19 16.10 -21.14
N GLY A 217 -3.09 15.17 -22.08
CA GLY A 217 -2.72 13.79 -21.76
C GLY A 217 -3.77 13.04 -20.92
N ASN A 218 -5.05 13.38 -21.06
CA ASN A 218 -6.13 12.71 -20.33
C ASN A 218 -6.73 11.58 -21.16
N SER A 219 -6.93 10.41 -20.55
CA SER A 219 -7.65 9.30 -21.16
C SER A 219 -8.92 9.03 -20.36
N ALA A 220 -10.10 9.32 -20.92
CA ALA A 220 -11.39 9.18 -20.26
C ALA A 220 -12.35 8.31 -21.08
N VAL A 221 -12.79 7.19 -20.51
CA VAL A 221 -13.67 6.23 -21.19
C VAL A 221 -14.93 6.01 -20.34
N GLY A 222 -16.09 6.41 -20.85
CA GLY A 222 -17.39 6.24 -20.21
C GLY A 222 -18.33 7.44 -20.39
N TYR A 223 -19.61 7.22 -20.15
CA TYR A 223 -20.62 8.27 -20.15
C TYR A 223 -20.32 9.30 -19.05
N TYR A 224 -20.11 10.57 -19.41
CA TYR A 224 -19.68 11.65 -18.50
C TYR A 224 -18.38 11.39 -17.72
N ALA A 225 -17.48 10.54 -18.21
CA ALA A 225 -16.16 10.37 -17.62
C ALA A 225 -15.34 11.66 -17.74
N GLY A 226 -14.77 12.16 -16.64
CA GLY A 226 -13.96 13.38 -16.66
C GLY A 226 -14.71 14.65 -17.06
N ARG A 227 -16.05 14.67 -17.03
CA ARG A 227 -16.90 15.67 -17.71
C ARG A 227 -16.49 17.12 -17.44
N TYR A 228 -16.21 17.45 -16.19
CA TYR A 228 -15.92 18.83 -15.76
C TYR A 228 -14.43 19.11 -15.54
N ASN A 229 -13.51 18.20 -15.91
CA ASN A 229 -12.07 18.43 -15.76
C ASN A 229 -11.54 19.35 -16.87
N GLN A 230 -11.34 20.63 -16.55
CA GLN A 230 -11.06 21.70 -17.53
C GLN A 230 -9.59 21.78 -17.96
N THR A 231 -8.68 21.82 -16.99
CA THR A 231 -7.24 22.05 -17.19
C THR A 231 -6.37 20.93 -16.63
N GLY A 232 -7.01 19.88 -16.09
CA GLY A 232 -6.30 18.73 -15.52
C GLY A 232 -5.47 17.99 -16.55
N TRP A 233 -4.42 17.32 -16.07
CA TRP A 233 -3.47 16.60 -16.93
C TRP A 233 -3.15 15.20 -16.41
N ALA A 234 -2.71 14.32 -17.32
CA ALA A 234 -2.26 12.96 -17.03
C ALA A 234 -3.24 12.10 -16.20
N ASN A 235 -4.55 12.17 -16.50
CA ASN A 235 -5.55 11.34 -15.84
C ASN A 235 -5.90 10.09 -16.64
N ALA A 236 -6.08 8.96 -15.94
CA ALA A 236 -6.61 7.71 -16.48
C ALA A 236 -7.98 7.42 -15.87
N ILE A 237 -9.05 7.63 -16.62
CA ILE A 237 -10.43 7.61 -16.14
C ILE A 237 -11.23 6.55 -16.91
N LEU A 238 -11.82 5.59 -16.21
CA LEU A 238 -12.60 4.51 -16.80
C LEU A 238 -13.88 4.24 -15.99
N GLY A 239 -15.04 4.47 -16.60
CA GLY A 239 -16.34 4.19 -15.99
C GLY A 239 -17.34 5.33 -16.19
N ARG A 240 -18.63 5.01 -16.10
CA ARG A 240 -19.68 6.03 -16.14
C ARG A 240 -19.53 6.97 -14.94
N GLU A 241 -19.47 8.27 -15.23
CA GLU A 241 -19.34 9.36 -14.26
C GLU A 241 -18.09 9.24 -13.35
N ALA A 242 -17.09 8.44 -13.76
CA ALA A 242 -15.79 8.40 -13.09
C ALA A 242 -15.08 9.74 -13.28
N GLY A 243 -14.51 10.30 -12.21
CA GLY A 243 -13.88 11.62 -12.23
C GLY A 243 -14.78 12.71 -12.79
N HIS A 244 -16.11 12.60 -12.60
CA HIS A 244 -17.10 13.53 -13.18
C HIS A 244 -16.70 14.99 -12.92
N GLY A 245 -16.23 15.27 -11.72
CA GLY A 245 -15.68 16.55 -11.33
C GLY A 245 -16.75 17.60 -11.10
N VAL A 246 -16.28 18.82 -10.85
CA VAL A 246 -17.12 20.00 -10.62
C VAL A 246 -16.69 21.10 -11.56
N GLN A 247 -17.65 21.90 -12.04
CA GLN A 247 -17.38 23.01 -12.93
C GLN A 247 -16.35 23.98 -12.35
N ASN A 248 -15.47 24.50 -13.20
CA ASN A 248 -14.38 25.44 -12.87
C ASN A 248 -13.30 24.87 -11.94
N ASN A 249 -13.22 23.54 -11.85
CA ASN A 249 -12.22 22.84 -11.07
C ASN A 249 -11.55 21.78 -11.94
N SER A 250 -10.38 21.31 -11.51
CA SER A 250 -9.60 20.32 -12.25
C SER A 250 -8.68 19.55 -11.33
N PHE A 251 -8.51 18.26 -11.63
CA PHE A 251 -7.61 17.36 -10.94
C PHE A 251 -6.65 16.73 -11.95
N SER A 252 -5.48 16.31 -11.48
CA SER A 252 -4.41 15.80 -12.33
C SER A 252 -3.82 14.52 -11.76
N SER A 253 -3.09 13.79 -12.60
CA SER A 253 -2.29 12.63 -12.21
C SER A 253 -3.08 11.52 -11.51
N SER A 254 -4.38 11.41 -11.78
CA SER A 254 -5.28 10.50 -11.06
C SER A 254 -5.69 9.28 -11.91
N THR A 255 -5.76 8.12 -11.27
CA THR A 255 -6.30 6.88 -11.85
C THR A 255 -7.66 6.58 -11.22
N LEU A 256 -8.73 6.74 -11.98
CA LEU A 256 -10.11 6.68 -11.52
C LEU A 256 -10.87 5.61 -12.31
N MET A 257 -11.17 4.47 -11.68
CA MET A 257 -11.76 3.32 -12.35
C MET A 257 -12.97 2.78 -11.59
N GLY A 258 -14.14 2.80 -12.24
CA GLY A 258 -15.40 2.30 -11.69
C GLY A 258 -16.54 3.32 -11.82
N TYR A 259 -17.78 2.85 -11.68
CA TYR A 259 -18.96 3.73 -11.69
C TYR A 259 -18.85 4.79 -10.59
N GLN A 260 -18.86 6.07 -10.96
CA GLN A 260 -18.74 7.21 -10.04
C GLN A 260 -17.50 7.18 -9.12
N ALA A 261 -16.41 6.52 -9.53
CA ALA A 261 -15.13 6.62 -8.82
C ALA A 261 -14.62 8.08 -8.88
N GLY A 262 -14.29 8.69 -7.75
CA GLY A 262 -13.84 10.09 -7.68
C GLY A 262 -14.86 11.11 -8.18
N TYR A 263 -16.16 10.81 -8.09
CA TYR A 263 -17.22 11.68 -8.61
C TYR A 263 -17.13 13.13 -8.11
N GLY A 264 -16.85 13.31 -6.82
CA GLY A 264 -16.79 14.62 -6.16
C GLY A 264 -15.47 15.39 -6.30
N LEU A 265 -14.48 14.88 -7.03
CA LEU A 265 -13.16 15.53 -7.11
C LEU A 265 -13.26 16.94 -7.67
N THR A 266 -12.75 17.92 -6.93
CA THR A 266 -12.64 19.32 -7.36
C THR A 266 -11.20 19.60 -7.79
N THR A 267 -10.26 19.59 -6.85
CA THR A 267 -8.84 19.93 -7.08
C THR A 267 -7.86 18.86 -6.60
N GLY A 268 -8.33 17.80 -5.96
CA GLY A 268 -7.49 16.73 -5.43
C GLY A 268 -6.89 15.84 -6.52
N GLY A 269 -5.58 15.96 -6.77
CA GLY A 269 -4.83 15.13 -7.72
C GLY A 269 -4.12 13.92 -7.09
N ASP A 270 -3.35 13.19 -7.90
CA ASP A 270 -2.51 12.06 -7.50
C ASP A 270 -3.27 10.91 -6.81
N ASN A 271 -4.56 10.75 -7.13
CA ASN A 271 -5.42 9.77 -6.48
C ASN A 271 -5.55 8.47 -7.30
N ILE A 272 -5.58 7.32 -6.62
CA ILE A 272 -5.91 6.01 -7.21
C ILE A 272 -7.23 5.53 -6.61
N PHE A 273 -8.33 5.65 -7.36
CA PHE A 273 -9.65 5.20 -6.94
C PHE A 273 -10.14 4.05 -7.81
N LEU A 274 -10.32 2.86 -7.24
CA LEU A 274 -10.72 1.65 -7.96
C LEU A 274 -11.93 0.99 -7.31
N GLY A 275 -13.07 0.98 -8.01
CA GLY A 275 -14.31 0.33 -7.59
C GLY A 275 -15.55 1.20 -7.74
N PHE A 276 -16.73 0.60 -7.55
CA PHE A 276 -17.99 1.33 -7.55
C PHE A 276 -17.98 2.38 -6.43
N LYS A 277 -18.10 3.67 -6.77
CA LYS A 277 -18.07 4.79 -5.82
C LYS A 277 -16.80 4.85 -4.94
N ALA A 278 -15.67 4.34 -5.40
CA ALA A 278 -14.39 4.54 -4.70
C ALA A 278 -14.02 6.03 -4.69
N GLY A 279 -13.73 6.60 -3.52
CA GLY A 279 -13.43 8.02 -3.36
C GLY A 279 -14.57 8.96 -3.72
N TYR A 280 -15.83 8.50 -3.72
CA TYR A 280 -16.99 9.27 -4.22
C TYR A 280 -17.12 10.66 -3.59
N SER A 281 -16.87 10.77 -2.28
CA SER A 281 -17.00 12.00 -1.50
C SER A 281 -15.70 12.79 -1.35
N VAL A 282 -14.59 12.34 -1.95
CA VAL A 282 -13.32 13.07 -1.92
C VAL A 282 -13.43 14.28 -2.84
N THR A 283 -13.09 15.46 -2.33
CA THR A 283 -13.16 16.72 -3.09
C THR A 283 -11.76 17.24 -3.40
N THR A 284 -11.02 17.67 -2.37
CA THR A 284 -9.68 18.27 -2.51
C THR A 284 -8.56 17.35 -2.02
N GLY A 285 -8.89 16.18 -1.46
CA GLY A 285 -7.90 15.21 -1.00
C GLY A 285 -6.97 14.74 -2.11
N THR A 286 -5.67 14.65 -1.80
CA THR A 286 -4.58 14.32 -2.75
C THR A 286 -3.82 13.07 -2.33
N GLY A 287 -3.23 12.36 -3.29
CA GLY A 287 -2.31 11.24 -2.97
C GLY A 287 -2.98 10.03 -2.32
N ASN A 288 -4.30 9.88 -2.42
CA ASN A 288 -5.02 8.81 -1.75
C ASN A 288 -5.12 7.55 -2.62
N ILE A 289 -5.05 6.38 -2.00
CA ILE A 289 -5.29 5.09 -2.65
C ILE A 289 -6.53 4.46 -2.02
N ILE A 290 -7.63 4.45 -2.77
CA ILE A 290 -8.94 3.96 -2.32
C ILE A 290 -9.42 2.83 -3.23
N ILE A 291 -9.55 1.63 -2.69
CA ILE A 291 -9.94 0.45 -3.47
C ILE A 291 -11.12 -0.24 -2.79
N GLY A 292 -12.20 -0.48 -3.56
CA GLY A 292 -13.35 -1.28 -3.14
C GLY A 292 -14.70 -0.61 -3.38
N TYR A 293 -15.77 -1.30 -2.94
CA TYR A 293 -17.14 -0.83 -3.07
C TYR A 293 -17.45 0.27 -2.04
N ASN A 294 -17.81 1.46 -2.54
CA ASN A 294 -18.26 2.61 -1.78
C ASN A 294 -17.31 2.97 -0.62
N LYS A 295 -16.01 2.94 -0.89
CA LYS A 295 -14.96 3.29 0.07
C LYS A 295 -14.51 4.73 -0.14
N THR A 296 -14.08 5.38 0.93
CA THR A 296 -13.67 6.78 0.91
C THR A 296 -12.64 7.05 2.01
N THR A 297 -12.13 8.28 2.04
CA THR A 297 -11.25 8.80 3.09
C THR A 297 -12.06 9.24 4.33
N PRO A 298 -11.43 9.37 5.51
CA PRO A 298 -12.10 9.87 6.72
C PRO A 298 -12.77 11.24 6.56
N ALA A 299 -12.17 12.13 5.77
CA ALA A 299 -12.74 13.43 5.37
C ALA A 299 -12.48 13.70 3.88
N ALA A 300 -13.34 14.52 3.25
CA ALA A 300 -13.25 14.86 1.83
C ALA A 300 -11.92 15.54 1.41
N THR A 301 -11.19 16.09 2.38
CA THR A 301 -9.92 16.80 2.22
C THR A 301 -8.70 15.99 2.66
N THR A 302 -8.89 14.72 3.06
CA THR A 302 -7.79 13.89 3.57
C THR A 302 -6.78 13.63 2.46
N ASN A 303 -5.49 13.72 2.78
CA ASN A 303 -4.40 13.43 1.87
C ASN A 303 -3.70 12.14 2.29
N ASN A 304 -3.02 11.50 1.32
CA ASN A 304 -2.09 10.40 1.56
C ASN A 304 -2.72 9.26 2.37
N HIS A 305 -4.01 9.00 2.18
CA HIS A 305 -4.72 7.92 2.86
C HIS A 305 -4.78 6.69 1.98
N LEU A 306 -4.37 5.56 2.56
CA LEU A 306 -4.64 4.24 1.99
C LEU A 306 -5.92 3.70 2.63
N ASN A 307 -6.87 3.24 1.81
CA ASN A 307 -8.03 2.47 2.23
C ASN A 307 -8.35 1.40 1.19
N ILE A 308 -8.04 0.15 1.51
CA ILE A 308 -8.41 -1.02 0.71
C ILE A 308 -9.50 -1.78 1.46
N GLY A 309 -10.73 -1.65 0.98
CA GLY A 309 -11.87 -2.43 1.43
C GLY A 309 -12.35 -2.13 2.86
N ASN A 310 -11.88 -1.06 3.52
CA ASN A 310 -11.96 -0.86 4.97
C ASN A 310 -11.26 -1.97 5.80
N ILE A 311 -10.27 -2.63 5.21
CA ILE A 311 -9.50 -3.70 5.87
C ILE A 311 -8.07 -3.23 6.07
N ILE A 312 -7.43 -2.78 5.00
CA ILE A 312 -6.09 -2.21 5.04
C ILE A 312 -6.22 -0.70 4.96
N TYR A 313 -5.65 -0.02 5.93
CA TYR A 313 -5.54 1.42 5.96
C TYR A 313 -4.08 1.83 5.98
N GLY A 314 -3.81 3.10 5.76
CA GLY A 314 -2.46 3.61 5.93
C GLY A 314 -2.38 5.12 5.82
N ASN A 315 -1.27 5.63 6.35
CA ASN A 315 -0.83 7.00 6.15
C ASN A 315 0.41 6.94 5.24
N LEU A 316 0.20 7.25 3.96
CA LEU A 316 1.23 7.22 2.93
C LEU A 316 2.28 8.32 3.13
N SER A 317 2.04 9.32 3.99
CA SER A 317 3.04 10.32 4.36
C SER A 317 4.06 9.78 5.35
N THR A 318 3.62 8.96 6.30
CA THR A 318 4.49 8.37 7.33
C THR A 318 4.97 6.96 6.97
N GLY A 319 4.35 6.32 5.97
CA GLY A 319 4.62 4.94 5.61
C GLY A 319 3.96 3.92 6.55
N ASN A 320 3.07 4.37 7.44
CA ASN A 320 2.38 3.49 8.39
C ASN A 320 1.24 2.75 7.69
N VAL A 321 1.17 1.43 7.90
CA VAL A 321 0.11 0.57 7.40
C VAL A 321 -0.65 -0.05 8.56
N GLY A 322 -1.97 0.11 8.54
CA GLY A 322 -2.91 -0.45 9.49
C GLY A 322 -3.67 -1.62 8.87
N ILE A 323 -3.86 -2.73 9.58
CA ILE A 323 -4.89 -3.72 9.25
C ILE A 323 -5.94 -3.69 10.37
N GLY A 324 -7.19 -3.39 10.02
CA GLY A 324 -8.29 -3.24 10.98
C GLY A 324 -8.28 -1.94 11.80
N THR A 325 -7.26 -1.09 11.65
CA THR A 325 -7.15 0.23 12.27
C THR A 325 -6.98 1.30 11.19
N ASN A 326 -7.76 2.38 11.25
CA ASN A 326 -7.74 3.46 10.24
C ASN A 326 -6.73 4.57 10.54
N ASN A 327 -6.05 4.53 11.69
CA ASN A 327 -5.07 5.51 12.12
C ASN A 327 -3.85 4.81 12.76
N PRO A 328 -3.05 4.08 11.98
CA PRO A 328 -1.90 3.34 12.50
C PRO A 328 -0.86 4.29 13.10
N SER A 329 -0.56 4.07 14.38
CA SER A 329 0.44 4.77 15.18
C SER A 329 1.87 4.26 14.97
N SER A 330 2.00 3.07 14.38
CA SER A 330 3.26 2.38 14.10
C SER A 330 3.40 2.03 12.61
N ALA A 331 4.63 1.72 12.17
CA ALA A 331 4.94 1.40 10.78
C ALA A 331 4.06 0.27 10.21
N VAL A 332 3.84 -0.77 11.02
CA VAL A 332 2.82 -1.79 10.78
C VAL A 332 2.03 -1.96 12.07
N GLU A 333 0.75 -1.61 12.04
CA GLU A 333 -0.18 -1.81 13.14
C GLU A 333 -1.29 -2.75 12.69
N VAL A 334 -1.59 -3.76 13.49
CA VAL A 334 -2.74 -4.62 13.22
C VAL A 334 -3.61 -4.66 14.45
N GLN A 335 -4.87 -4.30 14.26
CA GLN A 335 -5.88 -4.26 15.29
C GLN A 335 -6.98 -5.25 14.93
N GLY A 336 -7.08 -6.33 15.71
CA GLY A 336 -8.21 -7.26 15.63
C GLY A 336 -9.44 -6.70 16.34
N SER A 337 -10.63 -7.21 16.00
CA SER A 337 -11.80 -7.05 16.87
C SER A 337 -11.64 -7.93 18.11
N ALA A 338 -12.41 -7.69 19.17
CA ALA A 338 -12.37 -8.53 20.38
C ALA A 338 -12.41 -10.02 20.01
N SER A 339 -13.28 -10.42 19.09
CA SER A 339 -13.47 -11.81 18.63
C SER A 339 -12.31 -12.41 17.82
N ASP A 340 -11.38 -11.60 17.31
CA ASP A 340 -10.40 -12.03 16.31
C ASP A 340 -9.01 -12.22 16.92
N ARG A 341 -8.54 -13.48 16.94
CA ARG A 341 -7.12 -13.77 17.19
C ARG A 341 -6.29 -13.28 15.99
N PHE A 342 -5.59 -12.17 16.14
CA PHE A 342 -4.58 -11.75 15.16
C PHE A 342 -3.34 -12.63 15.28
N ARG A 343 -2.89 -13.18 14.14
CA ARG A 343 -1.74 -14.08 14.04
C ARG A 343 -0.76 -13.56 13.00
N ILE A 344 0.45 -13.16 13.41
CA ILE A 344 1.58 -13.00 12.48
C ILE A 344 2.28 -14.35 12.41
N MET A 345 2.17 -15.04 11.27
CA MET A 345 2.86 -16.31 11.04
C MET A 345 4.19 -16.05 10.33
N ILE A 346 5.31 -16.28 11.02
CA ILE A 346 6.65 -16.34 10.39
C ILE A 346 7.00 -17.82 10.21
N GLN A 347 7.11 -18.28 8.96
CA GLN A 347 7.36 -19.69 8.64
C GLN A 347 8.73 -19.83 7.99
N ASN A 348 9.57 -20.72 8.54
CA ASN A 348 10.79 -21.15 7.88
C ASN A 348 10.66 -22.65 7.57
N GLN A 349 10.75 -22.99 6.28
CA GLN A 349 10.63 -24.37 5.79
C GLN A 349 12.04 -24.87 5.48
N ASN A 350 12.49 -25.91 6.18
CA ASN A 350 13.66 -26.70 5.79
C ASN A 350 13.28 -28.18 5.63
N SER A 351 14.21 -28.98 5.11
CA SER A 351 14.04 -30.43 4.87
C SER A 351 13.73 -31.27 6.12
N SER A 352 13.73 -30.67 7.32
CA SER A 352 13.49 -31.32 8.61
C SER A 352 12.13 -30.96 9.23
N GLY A 353 11.33 -30.12 8.58
CA GLY A 353 9.97 -29.75 9.01
C GLY A 353 9.73 -28.25 9.09
N ARG A 354 8.47 -27.88 9.35
CA ARG A 354 8.01 -26.48 9.45
C ARG A 354 8.32 -25.94 10.85
N ALA A 355 9.25 -25.00 10.96
CA ALA A 355 9.37 -24.16 12.15
C ALA A 355 8.39 -22.99 12.02
N VAL A 356 7.50 -22.82 13.00
CA VAL A 356 6.52 -21.73 13.03
C VAL A 356 6.84 -20.86 14.25
N GLN A 357 7.11 -19.58 14.00
CA GLN A 357 7.20 -18.58 15.06
C GLN A 357 5.92 -17.76 15.06
N GLU A 358 5.26 -17.69 16.22
CA GLU A 358 3.94 -17.08 16.40
C GLU A 358 4.03 -15.89 17.37
N VAL A 359 3.48 -14.75 16.95
CA VAL A 359 3.21 -13.61 17.84
C VAL A 359 1.70 -13.43 17.88
N PHE A 360 1.11 -13.60 19.06
CA PHE A 360 -0.31 -13.36 19.30
C PHE A 360 -0.53 -12.54 20.58
N ASN A 361 -1.66 -11.84 20.63
CA ASN A 361 -2.14 -11.15 21.81
C ASN A 361 -3.41 -11.89 22.27
N ASP A 362 -3.39 -12.40 23.50
CA ASP A 362 -4.60 -12.93 24.14
C ASP A 362 -5.26 -11.86 25.00
N TRP A 363 -6.56 -12.02 25.24
CA TRP A 363 -7.53 -11.00 25.65
C TRP A 363 -7.25 -10.25 26.98
N THR A 364 -6.09 -10.42 27.62
CA THR A 364 -5.85 -10.00 29.00
C THR A 364 -4.50 -9.31 29.23
N ASN A 365 -4.08 -8.41 28.32
CA ASN A 365 -2.88 -7.56 28.44
C ASN A 365 -1.53 -8.29 28.28
N SER A 366 -1.51 -9.52 27.76
CA SER A 366 -0.26 -10.28 27.59
C SER A 366 0.11 -10.47 26.12
N LEU A 367 1.29 -9.97 25.74
CA LEU A 367 1.94 -10.34 24.49
C LEU A 367 2.55 -11.73 24.67
N ALA A 368 1.98 -12.75 24.05
CA ALA A 368 2.56 -14.09 24.03
C ALA A 368 3.34 -14.29 22.73
N VAL A 369 4.64 -14.54 22.86
CA VAL A 369 5.50 -15.03 21.78
C VAL A 369 5.64 -16.53 21.97
N GLU A 370 4.85 -17.34 21.26
CA GLU A 370 5.06 -18.79 21.21
C GLU A 370 6.04 -19.12 20.08
N MET A 371 7.18 -19.70 20.44
CA MET A 371 8.15 -20.23 19.48
C MET A 371 7.96 -21.75 19.37
N TYR A 372 7.35 -22.23 18.29
CA TYR A 372 7.25 -23.66 18.01
C TYR A 372 8.53 -24.17 17.36
N GLY A 373 9.35 -24.86 18.13
CA GLY A 373 10.44 -25.67 17.58
C GLY A 373 9.88 -26.90 16.85
N SER A 374 10.30 -27.13 15.61
CA SER A 374 9.97 -28.34 14.87
C SER A 374 10.64 -29.55 15.52
N ALA A 375 9.87 -30.42 16.18
CA ALA A 375 10.12 -31.84 16.49
C ALA A 375 11.54 -32.34 16.89
N ALA A 376 12.48 -31.49 17.24
CA ALA A 376 13.81 -31.84 17.72
C ALA A 376 14.11 -31.00 18.97
N ALA A 377 14.65 -31.67 19.98
CA ALA A 377 14.83 -31.20 21.35
C ALA A 377 15.36 -29.76 21.46
N GLY A 378 14.68 -28.94 22.26
CA GLY A 378 15.21 -27.67 22.78
C GLY A 378 14.46 -26.42 22.32
N ALA A 379 13.22 -26.23 22.76
CA ALA A 379 12.68 -24.88 22.87
C ALA A 379 13.42 -24.18 24.03
N LEU A 380 14.24 -23.17 23.73
CA LEU A 380 15.00 -22.41 24.73
C LEU A 380 14.08 -21.55 25.63
N PHE A 381 12.86 -21.23 25.17
CA PHE A 381 11.82 -20.53 25.92
C PHE A 381 10.43 -21.04 25.47
N GLY A 382 9.95 -22.12 26.07
CA GLY A 382 8.57 -22.59 25.91
C GLY A 382 7.75 -22.23 27.14
N LEU A 383 6.81 -21.29 27.02
CA LEU A 383 5.86 -20.96 28.08
C LEU A 383 4.59 -21.81 27.90
N SER A 384 4.06 -22.33 29.00
CA SER A 384 2.73 -22.93 29.07
C SER A 384 1.67 -21.82 28.95
N LYS A 385 0.51 -22.13 28.37
CA LYS A 385 -0.63 -21.24 28.04
C LYS A 385 -1.12 -20.25 29.12
N ASN A 386 -0.60 -20.32 30.35
CA ASN A 386 -1.04 -19.51 31.49
C ASN A 386 0.10 -18.80 32.26
N ASN A 387 1.37 -18.92 31.86
CA ASN A 387 2.49 -18.34 32.60
C ASN A 387 3.24 -17.31 31.74
N LEU A 388 3.05 -16.04 32.07
CA LEU A 388 3.74 -14.89 31.48
C LEU A 388 5.20 -14.86 31.96
N ALA A 389 6.17 -14.90 31.04
CA ALA A 389 7.48 -14.31 31.28
C ALA A 389 7.48 -12.91 30.68
N ALA A 390 7.26 -11.91 31.51
CA ALA A 390 7.44 -10.53 31.10
C ALA A 390 8.95 -10.25 30.96
N ILE A 391 9.45 -10.03 29.74
CA ILE A 391 10.73 -9.36 29.54
C ILE A 391 10.45 -7.86 29.68
N THR A 392 10.40 -7.37 30.91
CA THR A 392 10.26 -5.94 31.20
C THR A 392 11.66 -5.34 31.29
N GLY A 393 12.07 -4.64 30.24
CA GLY A 393 13.24 -3.77 30.32
C GLY A 393 12.88 -2.52 31.13
N SER A 394 13.23 -2.48 32.42
CA SER A 394 13.15 -1.25 33.21
C SER A 394 14.50 -0.91 33.83
N GLY A 395 15.30 -0.11 33.12
CA GLY A 395 16.45 0.65 33.66
C GLY A 395 17.71 -0.16 34.03
N ALA A 396 18.85 0.29 33.50
CA ALA A 396 20.23 -0.15 33.80
C ALA A 396 20.44 -1.67 33.94
N ASP A 397 20.54 -2.34 32.79
CA ASP A 397 21.31 -3.58 32.56
C ASP A 397 20.97 -4.86 33.37
N ALA A 398 19.70 -5.17 33.62
CA ALA A 398 19.32 -6.48 34.17
C ALA A 398 18.29 -7.23 33.31
N PHE A 399 18.62 -8.48 32.95
CA PHE A 399 17.69 -9.46 32.40
C PHE A 399 16.92 -10.14 33.55
N ALA A 400 15.61 -9.93 33.63
CA ALA A 400 14.74 -10.47 34.68
C ALA A 400 13.83 -11.59 34.14
N ILE A 401 13.67 -12.66 34.93
CA ILE A 401 12.69 -13.74 34.71
C ILE A 401 11.79 -13.79 35.96
N GLY A 402 10.48 -13.61 35.80
CA GLY A 402 9.52 -13.50 36.91
C GLY A 402 8.06 -13.64 36.49
N THR A 403 7.16 -13.67 37.47
CA THR A 403 5.70 -13.57 37.28
C THR A 403 5.20 -12.26 37.88
N ASP A 404 4.20 -11.63 37.28
CA ASP A 404 3.53 -10.41 37.79
C ASP A 404 2.32 -10.70 38.70
N VAL A 405 1.88 -11.96 38.70
CA VAL A 405 0.88 -12.51 39.61
C VAL A 405 1.54 -13.32 40.73
N ALA A 406 0.80 -13.63 41.79
CA ALA A 406 1.25 -14.43 42.95
C ALA A 406 1.47 -15.92 42.62
N SER A 407 2.24 -16.20 41.57
CA SER A 407 2.64 -17.51 41.11
C SER A 407 4.15 -17.72 41.31
N PRO A 408 4.62 -18.97 41.44
CA PRO A 408 6.04 -19.24 41.55
C PRO A 408 6.76 -19.14 40.20
N VAL A 409 8.03 -18.75 40.21
CA VAL A 409 8.96 -18.96 39.08
C VAL A 409 9.52 -20.36 39.21
N ILE A 410 9.31 -21.23 38.22
CA ILE A 410 9.75 -22.63 38.24
C ILE A 410 10.74 -22.90 37.12
N LEU A 411 11.89 -23.48 37.46
CA LEU A 411 12.84 -24.07 36.53
C LEU A 411 12.78 -25.60 36.67
N GLY A 412 12.61 -26.30 35.54
CA GLY A 412 12.44 -27.75 35.52
C GLY A 412 13.25 -28.44 34.44
N THR A 413 13.47 -29.74 34.60
CA THR A 413 14.03 -30.62 33.58
C THR A 413 13.20 -31.90 33.50
N ALA A 414 12.96 -32.41 32.29
CA ALA A 414 12.15 -33.63 32.05
C ALA A 414 10.76 -33.59 32.72
N ASN A 415 10.05 -32.47 32.62
CA ASN A 415 8.73 -32.23 33.23
C ASN A 415 8.68 -32.31 34.77
N ALA A 416 9.83 -32.22 35.45
CA ALA A 416 9.91 -32.14 36.90
C ALA A 416 10.47 -30.78 37.35
N GLU A 417 9.87 -30.18 38.38
CA GLU A 417 10.36 -28.99 39.06
C GLU A 417 11.73 -29.27 39.73
N ARG A 418 12.71 -28.39 39.48
CA ARG A 418 14.07 -28.50 40.03
C ARG A 418 14.40 -27.34 40.96
N LEU A 419 14.01 -26.14 40.56
CA LEU A 419 14.18 -24.92 41.34
C LEU A 419 12.90 -24.12 41.26
N ARG A 420 12.51 -23.50 42.38
CA ARG A 420 11.44 -22.51 42.42
C ARG A 420 11.83 -21.28 43.18
N ILE A 421 11.17 -20.17 42.84
CA ILE A 421 11.01 -19.01 43.70
C ILE A 421 9.51 -18.91 43.97
N SER A 422 9.07 -19.10 45.22
CA SER A 422 7.66 -18.97 45.58
C SER A 422 7.18 -17.52 45.42
N ALA A 423 5.86 -17.32 45.39
CA ALA A 423 5.26 -15.98 45.40
C ALA A 423 5.65 -15.15 46.64
N THR A 424 6.11 -15.80 47.72
CA THR A 424 6.59 -15.15 48.95
C THR A 424 8.11 -14.88 48.93
N GLY A 425 8.80 -15.18 47.83
CA GLY A 425 10.24 -14.98 47.67
C GLY A 425 11.12 -16.12 48.19
N ASN A 426 10.54 -17.23 48.68
CA ASN A 426 11.32 -18.37 49.16
C ASN A 426 11.83 -19.21 47.99
N VAL A 427 13.13 -19.51 48.01
CA VAL A 427 13.80 -20.35 47.02
C VAL A 427 13.79 -21.80 47.46
N GLY A 428 13.24 -22.68 46.62
CA GLY A 428 13.25 -24.13 46.83
C GLY A 428 14.09 -24.81 45.76
N ILE A 429 15.04 -25.66 46.17
CA ILE A 429 15.76 -26.58 45.27
C ILE A 429 15.33 -27.99 45.65
N GLY A 430 14.70 -28.70 44.71
CA GLY A 430 14.14 -30.03 44.93
C GLY A 430 12.86 -30.07 45.78
N THR A 431 12.29 -28.93 46.18
CA THR A 431 11.02 -28.86 46.93
C THR A 431 10.06 -27.79 46.39
N ALA A 432 8.78 -28.15 46.34
CA ALA A 432 7.68 -27.25 45.97
C ALA A 432 7.20 -26.35 47.13
N SER A 433 7.63 -26.62 48.37
CA SER A 433 7.14 -25.93 49.58
C SER A 433 8.29 -25.48 50.49
N PRO A 434 9.15 -24.55 50.05
CA PRO A 434 10.26 -24.05 50.86
C PRO A 434 9.74 -23.30 52.09
N GLY A 435 10.01 -23.84 53.27
CA GLY A 435 9.64 -23.24 54.56
C GLY A 435 10.55 -22.09 55.00
N ASN A 436 11.77 -22.03 54.45
CA ASN A 436 12.76 -20.97 54.68
C ASN A 436 13.07 -20.21 53.39
N ILE A 437 13.72 -19.05 53.50
CA ILE A 437 14.17 -18.22 52.37
C ILE A 437 14.95 -19.04 51.33
N LEU A 438 15.79 -19.98 51.79
CA LEU A 438 16.42 -21.00 50.95
C LEU A 438 16.19 -22.37 51.57
N THR A 439 15.54 -23.27 50.83
CA THR A 439 15.36 -24.66 51.22
C THR A 439 15.94 -25.56 50.13
N ILE A 440 16.89 -26.41 50.51
CA ILE A 440 17.43 -27.47 49.65
C ILE A 440 16.93 -28.79 50.22
N GLN A 441 16.05 -29.48 49.50
CA GLN A 441 15.50 -30.75 49.98
C GLN A 441 16.48 -31.89 49.73
N GLN A 442 16.68 -32.70 50.77
CA GLN A 442 17.46 -33.94 50.71
C GLN A 442 16.49 -35.12 50.84
N THR A 443 16.38 -35.90 49.77
CA THR A 443 15.57 -37.09 49.57
C THR A 443 16.39 -38.31 49.14
N SER A 444 17.63 -38.12 48.69
CA SER A 444 18.57 -39.16 48.25
C SER A 444 19.97 -38.99 48.85
N VAL A 445 20.72 -40.08 48.97
CA VAL A 445 22.15 -40.10 49.34
C VAL A 445 23.06 -39.38 48.34
N THR A 446 22.54 -39.04 47.17
CA THR A 446 23.22 -38.28 46.10
C THR A 446 22.78 -36.82 46.04
N ASP A 447 21.81 -36.41 46.86
CA ASP A 447 21.36 -35.01 46.87
C ASP A 447 22.49 -34.13 47.39
N PRO A 448 22.52 -32.84 47.01
CA PRO A 448 23.50 -31.91 47.54
C PRO A 448 23.40 -31.89 49.07
N ILE A 449 24.35 -32.54 49.71
CA ILE A 449 24.81 -32.15 51.02
C ILE A 449 25.27 -30.71 50.79
N ALA A 450 24.74 -29.75 51.53
CA ALA A 450 25.48 -28.50 51.67
C ALA A 450 26.82 -28.92 52.26
N ASP A 451 27.84 -29.08 51.41
CA ASP A 451 29.19 -29.38 51.84
C ASP A 451 29.53 -28.43 52.99
N ALA A 452 30.27 -28.91 53.99
CA ALA A 452 30.38 -28.26 55.30
C ALA A 452 30.47 -26.74 55.13
N TRP A 453 29.54 -25.99 55.73
CA TRP A 453 29.51 -24.53 55.58
C TRP A 453 30.88 -23.98 55.95
N THR A 454 31.68 -23.61 54.95
CA THR A 454 33.09 -23.28 55.17
C THR A 454 33.17 -21.88 55.75
N ILE A 455 33.50 -21.80 57.03
CA ILE A 455 33.66 -20.52 57.73
C ILE A 455 35.12 -20.08 57.62
N TYR A 456 35.32 -18.93 56.98
CA TYR A 456 36.61 -18.25 56.91
C TYR A 456 37.17 -17.94 58.32
N SER A 457 38.33 -18.52 58.69
CA SER A 457 38.89 -18.44 60.06
C SER A 457 40.37 -17.99 60.11
N SER A 458 40.91 -17.39 59.04
CA SER A 458 42.32 -16.96 58.98
C SER A 458 42.65 -15.86 60.00
N ARG A 459 43.83 -15.94 60.64
CA ARG A 459 44.36 -14.91 61.55
C ARG A 459 44.39 -13.53 60.91
N ARG A 460 44.60 -13.41 59.60
CA ARG A 460 44.65 -12.13 58.87
C ARG A 460 43.34 -11.33 58.91
N TRP A 461 42.22 -12.00 59.19
CA TRP A 461 40.88 -11.40 59.23
C TRP A 461 40.37 -11.18 60.66
N LYS A 462 41.22 -11.37 61.68
CA LYS A 462 40.85 -11.28 63.10
C LYS A 462 41.81 -10.35 63.84
N THR A 463 41.29 -9.50 64.71
CA THR A 463 42.05 -8.67 65.67
C THR A 463 41.63 -9.00 67.09
N ASN A 464 42.37 -8.54 68.11
CA ASN A 464 42.09 -8.78 69.54
C ASN A 464 41.88 -10.27 69.90
N ILE A 465 42.72 -11.16 69.37
CA ILE A 465 42.63 -12.60 69.63
C ILE A 465 43.09 -12.90 71.06
N GLN A 466 42.16 -13.30 71.91
CA GLN A 466 42.42 -13.72 73.29
C GLN A 466 42.05 -15.19 73.51
N PRO A 467 42.72 -15.93 74.41
CA PRO A 467 42.31 -17.28 74.79
C PRO A 467 40.91 -17.29 75.42
N LEU A 468 40.13 -18.34 75.18
CA LEU A 468 38.91 -18.60 75.95
C LEU A 468 39.30 -19.14 77.32
N THR A 469 38.90 -18.47 78.39
CA THR A 469 39.18 -18.88 79.78
C THR A 469 37.90 -19.24 80.51
N GLY A 470 37.97 -20.19 81.45
CA GLY A 470 36.81 -20.66 82.21
C GLY A 470 35.85 -21.47 81.34
N ALA A 471 36.38 -22.09 80.28
CA ALA A 471 35.59 -22.85 79.32
C ALA A 471 34.97 -24.10 79.96
N LEU A 472 35.69 -24.77 80.87
CA LEU A 472 35.20 -25.94 81.58
C LEU A 472 34.02 -25.61 82.49
N ASP A 473 34.10 -24.51 83.24
CA ASP A 473 33.00 -24.09 84.12
C ASP A 473 31.78 -23.65 83.30
N LYS A 474 31.99 -22.96 82.18
CA LYS A 474 30.92 -22.62 81.23
C LYS A 474 30.27 -23.88 80.67
N VAL A 475 31.04 -24.87 80.18
CA VAL A 475 30.49 -26.13 79.65
C VAL A 475 29.75 -26.92 80.72
N LYS A 476 30.25 -26.95 81.96
CA LYS A 476 29.57 -27.61 83.09
C LYS A 476 28.23 -26.96 83.47
N ALA A 477 28.06 -25.67 83.14
CA ALA A 477 26.81 -24.96 83.36
C ALA A 477 25.82 -25.10 82.19
N LEU A 478 26.23 -25.71 81.07
CA LEU A 478 25.34 -26.03 79.96
C LEU A 478 24.68 -27.39 80.20
N GLU A 479 23.40 -27.50 79.82
CA GLU A 479 22.63 -28.73 79.93
C GLU A 479 22.18 -29.20 78.54
N GLY A 480 22.57 -30.42 78.19
CA GLY A 480 22.04 -31.11 77.02
C GLY A 480 20.68 -31.72 77.37
N VAL A 481 19.66 -31.40 76.59
CA VAL A 481 18.28 -31.83 76.81
C VAL A 481 17.76 -32.62 75.62
N TYR A 482 16.84 -33.54 75.91
CA TYR A 482 15.94 -34.10 74.90
C TYR A 482 14.69 -33.24 74.82
N PHE A 483 14.15 -33.07 73.61
CA PHE A 483 12.93 -32.32 73.41
C PHE A 483 12.15 -32.83 72.20
N ASP A 484 10.85 -32.56 72.20
CA ASP A 484 9.99 -32.79 71.05
C ASP A 484 9.65 -31.47 70.37
N TRP A 485 9.79 -31.41 69.05
CA TRP A 485 9.43 -30.22 68.29
C TRP A 485 7.91 -29.99 68.36
N LYS A 486 7.50 -28.78 68.77
CA LYS A 486 6.07 -28.37 68.79
C LYS A 486 5.41 -28.56 67.41
N ALA A 487 6.16 -28.30 66.34
CA ALA A 487 5.76 -28.60 64.98
C ALA A 487 6.24 -30.00 64.59
N GLY A 488 5.30 -30.92 64.35
CA GLY A 488 5.59 -32.26 63.82
C GLY A 488 5.97 -33.32 64.86
N GLY A 489 6.15 -32.98 66.14
CA GLY A 489 6.33 -33.94 67.25
C GLY A 489 7.59 -34.79 67.15
N ARG A 490 8.57 -34.38 66.32
CA ARG A 490 9.83 -35.11 66.15
C ARG A 490 10.62 -35.05 67.46
N HIS A 491 11.03 -36.20 67.95
CA HIS A 491 11.95 -36.32 69.07
C HIS A 491 13.37 -35.96 68.63
N ASP A 492 14.05 -35.11 69.39
CA ASP A 492 15.37 -34.59 69.08
C ASP A 492 16.18 -34.33 70.35
N LEU A 493 17.46 -34.01 70.20
CA LEU A 493 18.34 -33.63 71.30
C LEU A 493 19.14 -32.37 70.97
N GLY A 494 19.49 -31.61 71.98
CA GLY A 494 20.26 -30.38 71.81
C GLY A 494 20.38 -29.61 73.12
N MET A 495 20.41 -28.29 73.02
CA MET A 495 20.40 -27.37 74.16
C MET A 495 19.33 -26.30 73.95
N ILE A 496 18.77 -25.79 75.05
CA ILE A 496 17.83 -24.68 75.01
C ILE A 496 18.59 -23.37 74.85
N ALA A 497 18.24 -22.59 73.82
CA ALA A 497 19.00 -21.42 73.42
C ALA A 497 19.06 -20.34 74.51
N GLU A 498 17.97 -20.15 75.24
CA GLU A 498 17.87 -19.22 76.36
C GLU A 498 18.80 -19.61 77.51
N ASP A 499 18.97 -20.91 77.76
CA ASP A 499 19.84 -21.42 78.83
C ASP A 499 21.31 -21.35 78.43
N VAL A 500 21.62 -21.63 77.16
CA VAL A 500 22.97 -21.37 76.61
C VAL A 500 23.31 -19.88 76.69
N GLY A 501 22.37 -19.00 76.36
CA GLY A 501 22.58 -17.55 76.32
C GLY A 501 22.91 -16.93 77.68
N LYS A 502 22.42 -17.53 78.78
CA LYS A 502 22.76 -17.12 80.15
C LYS A 502 24.23 -17.37 80.50
N VAL A 503 24.85 -18.38 79.88
CA VAL A 503 26.20 -18.85 80.20
C VAL A 503 27.22 -18.35 79.17
N ILE A 504 26.86 -18.44 77.88
CA ILE A 504 27.69 -18.06 76.74
C ILE A 504 26.81 -17.33 75.70
N PRO A 505 26.51 -16.03 75.90
CA PRO A 505 25.62 -15.27 75.02
C PRO A 505 26.12 -15.20 73.57
N GLU A 506 27.42 -15.33 73.32
CA GLU A 506 28.02 -15.27 71.98
C GLU A 506 27.68 -16.47 71.09
N LEU A 507 27.15 -17.56 71.67
CA LEU A 507 26.70 -18.75 70.94
C LEU A 507 25.23 -18.68 70.54
N VAL A 508 24.50 -17.62 70.92
CA VAL A 508 23.06 -17.53 70.74
C VAL A 508 22.73 -16.37 69.83
N ALA A 509 21.85 -16.61 68.87
CA ALA A 509 21.21 -15.54 68.12
C ALA A 509 19.87 -15.20 68.81
N TYR A 510 19.59 -13.91 68.95
CA TYR A 510 18.34 -13.42 69.48
C TYR A 510 17.39 -12.99 68.35
N GLU A 511 16.10 -12.97 68.65
CA GLU A 511 15.09 -12.28 67.84
C GLU A 511 15.33 -10.76 67.87
N GLU A 512 14.58 -10.02 67.05
CA GLU A 512 14.73 -8.56 66.90
C GLU A 512 14.47 -7.80 68.22
N ASN A 513 13.71 -8.41 69.13
CA ASN A 513 13.48 -7.86 70.47
C ASN A 513 14.72 -7.93 71.39
N GLY A 514 15.79 -8.64 70.98
CA GLY A 514 17.04 -8.77 71.73
C GLY A 514 16.93 -9.57 73.02
N VAL A 515 15.78 -10.20 73.29
CA VAL A 515 15.50 -10.92 74.54
C VAL A 515 15.27 -12.40 74.27
N ASP A 516 14.47 -12.74 73.25
CA ASP A 516 14.12 -14.13 72.96
C ASP A 516 15.20 -14.78 72.09
N ALA A 517 15.70 -15.93 72.52
CA ALA A 517 16.76 -16.65 71.83
C ALA A 517 16.16 -17.53 70.72
N ARG A 518 16.63 -17.39 69.47
CA ARG A 518 16.08 -18.14 68.33
C ARG A 518 16.91 -19.35 67.92
N SER A 519 18.21 -19.36 68.19
CA SER A 519 19.09 -20.45 67.76
C SER A 519 20.42 -20.49 68.53
N VAL A 520 21.02 -21.68 68.59
CA VAL A 520 22.37 -21.93 69.11
C VAL A 520 23.32 -22.21 67.95
N ASP A 521 24.48 -21.56 67.94
CA ASP A 521 25.60 -21.84 67.04
C ASP A 521 26.44 -23.01 67.59
N TYR A 522 25.98 -24.23 67.29
CA TYR A 522 26.68 -25.46 67.68
C TYR A 522 28.09 -25.57 67.08
N ALA A 523 28.36 -24.92 65.94
CA ALA A 523 29.69 -24.95 65.32
C ALA A 523 30.70 -24.12 66.13
N ARG A 524 30.28 -22.98 66.68
CA ARG A 524 31.13 -22.17 67.57
C ARG A 524 31.30 -22.81 68.95
N LEU A 525 30.33 -23.58 69.43
CA LEU A 525 30.45 -24.32 70.68
C LEU A 525 31.68 -25.25 70.69
N THR A 526 32.06 -25.79 69.52
CA THR A 526 33.26 -26.63 69.39
C THR A 526 34.52 -25.93 69.90
N ALA A 527 34.66 -24.62 69.71
CA ALA A 527 35.82 -23.88 70.22
C ALA A 527 35.84 -23.82 71.75
N VAL A 528 34.67 -23.67 72.39
CA VAL A 528 34.53 -23.70 73.85
C VAL A 528 34.82 -25.09 74.39
N LEU A 529 34.29 -26.14 73.74
CA LEU A 529 34.53 -27.54 74.12
C LEU A 529 36.02 -27.91 74.04
N VAL A 530 36.74 -27.44 73.00
CA VAL A 530 38.19 -27.66 72.89
C VAL A 530 38.95 -27.08 74.08
N GLU A 531 38.65 -25.86 74.51
CA GLU A 531 39.32 -25.26 75.67
C GLU A 531 38.86 -25.88 77.00
N ALA A 532 37.59 -26.27 77.13
CA ALA A 532 37.09 -27.00 78.29
C ALA A 532 37.81 -28.34 78.50
N VAL A 533 38.03 -29.09 77.42
CA VAL A 533 38.79 -30.37 77.45
C VAL A 533 40.24 -30.11 77.86
N LYS A 534 40.88 -29.04 77.35
CA LYS A 534 42.25 -28.67 77.77
C LYS A 534 42.33 -28.30 79.25
N GLU A 535 41.37 -27.52 79.75
CA GLU A 535 41.27 -27.17 81.18
C GLU A 535 41.06 -28.42 82.04
N GLN A 536 40.15 -29.32 81.64
CA GLN A 536 39.90 -30.58 82.34
C GLN A 536 41.15 -31.47 82.38
N GLN A 537 41.85 -31.61 81.25
CA GLN A 537 43.09 -32.39 81.17
C GLN A 537 44.16 -31.85 82.12
N LYS A 538 44.29 -30.53 82.23
CA LYS A 538 45.21 -29.89 83.19
C LYS A 538 44.86 -30.20 84.65
N HIS A 539 43.56 -30.24 84.98
CA HIS A 539 43.13 -30.68 86.33
C HIS A 539 43.50 -32.13 86.61
N ILE A 540 43.28 -33.03 85.65
CA ILE A 540 43.64 -34.45 85.76
C ILE A 540 45.17 -34.61 85.96
N GLU A 541 45.98 -33.90 85.19
CA GLU A 541 47.44 -33.94 85.33
C GLU A 541 47.92 -33.42 86.69
N ASN A 542 47.29 -32.36 87.21
CA ASN A 542 47.61 -31.84 88.54
C ASN A 542 47.22 -32.83 89.65
N GLN A 543 46.03 -33.43 89.55
CA GLN A 543 45.58 -34.48 90.47
C GLN A 543 46.54 -35.68 90.43
N GLN A 544 47.01 -36.08 89.25
CA GLN A 544 47.96 -37.18 89.10
C GLN A 544 49.31 -36.87 89.79
N LYS A 545 49.83 -35.64 89.65
CA LYS A 545 51.04 -35.20 90.37
C LYS A 545 50.86 -35.21 91.88
N GLU A 546 49.69 -34.81 92.37
CA GLU A 546 49.37 -34.84 93.79
C GLU A 546 49.29 -36.28 94.32
N ILE A 547 48.67 -37.19 93.55
CA ILE A 547 48.63 -38.63 93.85
C ILE A 547 50.05 -39.21 93.92
N GLU A 548 50.94 -38.86 92.99
CA GLU A 548 52.34 -39.31 93.02
C GLU A 548 53.12 -38.78 94.23
N SER A 549 52.91 -37.50 94.58
CA SER A 549 53.48 -36.88 95.78
C SER A 549 52.99 -37.55 97.08
N LEU A 550 51.68 -37.84 97.16
CA LEU A 550 51.08 -38.56 98.28
C LEU A 550 51.59 -40.00 98.37
N LYS A 551 51.70 -40.73 97.26
CA LYS A 551 52.32 -42.07 97.22
C LYS A 551 53.78 -42.05 97.72
N SER A 552 54.56 -41.04 97.34
CA SER A 552 55.94 -40.86 97.81
C SER A 552 56.02 -40.59 99.31
N LYS A 553 55.08 -39.82 99.88
CA LYS A 553 54.96 -39.60 101.33
C LYS A 553 54.57 -40.87 102.09
N VAL A 554 53.64 -41.66 101.56
CA VAL A 554 53.23 -42.95 102.16
C VAL A 554 54.41 -43.94 102.18
N MET A 555 55.16 -44.07 101.07
CA MET A 555 56.36 -44.93 101.04
C MET A 555 57.46 -44.49 102.03
N LYS A 556 57.54 -43.20 102.37
CA LYS A 556 58.47 -42.69 103.39
C LYS A 556 58.01 -43.01 104.82
N LEU A 557 56.71 -43.06 105.06
CA LEU A 557 56.14 -43.45 106.35
C LEU A 557 56.29 -44.97 106.59
N GLU A 558 56.09 -45.79 105.56
CA GLU A 558 56.28 -47.25 105.65
C GLU A 558 57.73 -47.69 105.87
N LYS A 559 58.72 -46.84 105.52
CA LYS A 559 60.14 -47.08 105.81
C LYS A 559 60.63 -46.54 107.17
N GLY A 560 59.77 -45.85 107.92
CA GLY A 560 60.10 -45.30 109.24
C GLY A 560 59.83 -46.26 110.41
N ASP A 561 59.11 -47.36 110.18
CA ASP A 561 58.71 -48.36 111.18
C ASP A 561 59.37 -49.74 110.96
N GLN A 562 60.55 -49.80 110.33
CA GLN A 562 61.41 -51.00 110.30
C GLN A 562 62.67 -50.84 111.15
#